data_AF-A0A533Q750-F1
#
_entry.id   AF-A0A533Q750-F1
#
_cell.length_a   1.000
_cell.length_b   1.000
_cell.length_c   1.000
_cell.angle_alpha   90.00
_cell.angle_beta   90.00
_cell.angle_gamma   90.00
#
_symmetry.space_group_name_H-M   'P 1'
#
loop_
_entity.id
_entity.type
_entity.pdbx_description
1 polymer ?
#
loop_
_entity_poly.entity_id
_entity_poly.type
_entity_poly.pdbx_seq_one_letter_code
_entity_poly.pdbx_strand_id
1 'polypeptide(L)'
;MGTGIEEKDTGDKDVKKIKGNRLLYDNKKNKTIAGRRPWKPRSRPYSVQIGDRNCDVLISDESGKININKITDDTKDNFVKFLTFCKLDILTAETITDSLLDWLDKDDLHHINGAEKDYYSSLPDPYEPKNGSFESIEEMALVKGVTPHIFEMIREHLTIYGAGKINVNFASREVFSSVPMFTSEIAEAIIQFRKKWGSVKRIDSLKDLLSQFGIVGKDYQKILNYLTISDSNYMTIHAIASSDKIKNSYKIVIQKSLDNCKVIAAYP
;
A
#
# COMPACT_ATOMS: atom_id res chain seq x y z
N MET A 1 60.15 -8.06 4.44
CA MET A 1 59.46 -7.22 3.44
C MET A 1 58.16 -7.91 3.09
N GLY A 2 57.07 -7.50 3.75
CA GLY A 2 55.73 -7.85 3.35
C GLY A 2 55.19 -6.77 2.42
N THR A 3 54.36 -7.17 1.46
CA THR A 3 53.23 -6.40 0.92
C THR A 3 52.38 -7.39 0.12
N GLY A 4 51.41 -8.00 0.80
CA GLY A 4 50.22 -8.53 0.14
C GLY A 4 49.30 -7.35 -0.14
N ILE A 5 48.75 -7.29 -1.36
CA ILE A 5 47.69 -6.34 -1.71
C ILE A 5 46.46 -7.14 -2.08
N GLU A 6 45.39 -6.79 -1.39
CA GLU A 6 44.06 -7.38 -1.32
C GLU A 6 43.30 -7.32 -2.65
N GLU A 7 42.59 -8.40 -2.99
CA GLU A 7 41.53 -8.38 -3.99
C GLU A 7 40.34 -7.57 -3.47
N LYS A 8 40.00 -6.48 -4.16
CA LYS A 8 38.74 -5.76 -3.96
C LYS A 8 37.61 -6.45 -4.72
N ASP A 9 36.74 -7.08 -3.94
CA ASP A 9 35.38 -7.48 -4.34
C ASP A 9 34.57 -6.23 -4.72
N THR A 10 34.22 -6.12 -6.01
CA THR A 10 33.29 -5.09 -6.52
C THR A 10 32.04 -5.80 -7.03
N GLY A 11 31.04 -5.82 -6.16
CA GLY A 11 29.80 -6.56 -6.33
C GLY A 11 28.94 -6.14 -7.52
N ASP A 12 28.32 -7.19 -8.07
CA ASP A 12 27.02 -7.24 -8.73
C ASP A 12 26.90 -6.73 -10.18
N LYS A 13 27.47 -7.51 -11.10
CA LYS A 13 27.03 -7.60 -12.49
C LYS A 13 25.97 -8.70 -12.62
N ASP A 14 24.68 -8.34 -12.59
CA ASP A 14 23.62 -9.27 -12.98
C ASP A 14 22.50 -8.57 -13.78
N VAL A 15 22.89 -7.76 -14.78
CA VAL A 15 21.99 -7.25 -15.82
C VAL A 15 21.71 -8.38 -16.82
N LYS A 16 20.63 -9.13 -16.61
CA LYS A 16 20.22 -10.21 -17.51
C LYS A 16 19.35 -9.67 -18.66
N LYS A 17 19.93 -9.59 -19.86
CA LYS A 17 19.24 -9.31 -21.14
C LYS A 17 18.12 -10.34 -21.38
N ILE A 18 16.87 -9.89 -21.50
CA ILE A 18 15.77 -10.72 -22.01
C ILE A 18 15.70 -10.52 -23.52
N LYS A 19 16.23 -11.47 -24.32
CA LYS A 19 15.99 -11.51 -25.77
C LYS A 19 14.56 -11.99 -26.03
N GLY A 20 13.85 -11.24 -26.87
CA GLY A 20 12.41 -11.37 -27.10
C GLY A 20 11.94 -12.62 -27.85
N ASN A 21 10.61 -12.72 -27.88
CA ASN A 21 9.73 -13.56 -28.73
C ASN A 21 9.59 -15.05 -28.39
N ARG A 22 8.88 -15.35 -27.29
CA ARG A 22 7.68 -16.22 -27.23
C ARG A 22 7.22 -16.30 -25.76
N LEU A 23 6.15 -15.60 -25.40
CA LEU A 23 5.36 -16.02 -24.25
C LEU A 23 4.56 -17.26 -24.71
N LEU A 24 5.20 -18.43 -24.68
CA LEU A 24 4.45 -19.68 -24.67
C LEU A 24 3.78 -19.76 -23.30
N TYR A 25 2.53 -19.32 -23.22
CA TYR A 25 1.61 -19.78 -22.19
C TYR A 25 1.35 -21.26 -22.44
N ASP A 26 2.19 -22.13 -21.87
CA ASP A 26 1.92 -23.55 -21.79
C ASP A 26 1.05 -23.80 -20.55
N ASN A 27 -0.26 -23.95 -20.77
CA ASN A 27 -1.28 -24.21 -19.75
C ASN A 27 -1.18 -25.61 -19.11
N LYS A 28 -0.11 -26.37 -19.32
CA LYS A 28 0.05 -27.72 -18.75
C LYS A 28 1.48 -28.03 -18.34
N LYS A 29 2.03 -27.28 -17.38
CA LYS A 29 3.00 -27.75 -16.36
C LYS A 29 3.43 -26.56 -15.50
N ASN A 30 3.01 -26.55 -14.23
CA ASN A 30 3.65 -25.80 -13.15
C ASN A 30 5.06 -26.35 -12.89
N LYS A 31 5.96 -26.28 -13.88
CA LYS A 31 7.40 -26.43 -13.67
C LYS A 31 7.96 -25.03 -13.59
N THR A 32 8.26 -24.60 -12.37
CA THR A 32 9.24 -23.54 -12.11
C THR A 32 10.37 -23.63 -13.12
N ILE A 33 10.59 -22.57 -13.91
CA ILE A 33 11.75 -22.48 -14.80
C ILE A 33 12.97 -22.70 -13.93
N ALA A 34 13.61 -23.86 -14.08
CA ALA A 34 14.66 -24.34 -13.19
C ALA A 34 15.74 -23.24 -13.00
N GLY A 35 15.95 -22.83 -11.75
CA GLY A 35 16.98 -21.85 -11.38
C GLY A 35 16.52 -20.39 -11.23
N ARG A 36 15.29 -20.02 -11.58
CA ARG A 36 14.80 -18.64 -11.34
C ARG A 36 14.14 -18.54 -9.96
N ARG A 37 14.73 -17.74 -9.06
CA ARG A 37 14.06 -17.40 -7.79
C ARG A 37 12.78 -16.61 -8.10
N PRO A 38 11.63 -16.97 -7.50
CA PRO A 38 10.39 -16.26 -7.73
C PRO A 38 10.53 -14.81 -7.23
N TRP A 39 9.93 -13.87 -7.96
CA TRP A 39 9.79 -12.50 -7.48
C TRP A 39 8.84 -12.48 -6.28
N LYS A 40 9.18 -11.67 -5.30
CA LYS A 40 8.42 -11.50 -4.06
C LYS A 40 8.29 -10.01 -3.78
N PRO A 41 7.20 -9.58 -3.10
CA PRO A 41 7.11 -8.23 -2.61
C PRO A 41 8.34 -7.86 -1.77
N ARG A 42 8.93 -6.70 -2.05
CA ARG A 42 10.10 -6.20 -1.34
C ARG A 42 10.23 -4.69 -1.52
N SER A 43 10.97 -4.05 -0.62
CA SER A 43 11.19 -2.60 -0.63
C SER A 43 12.10 -2.08 -1.75
N ARG A 44 12.83 -2.96 -2.46
CA ARG A 44 13.74 -2.58 -3.56
C ARG A 44 13.21 -3.07 -4.91
N PRO A 45 13.22 -2.25 -5.97
CA PRO A 45 12.76 -2.70 -7.27
C PRO A 45 13.62 -3.83 -7.83
N TYR A 46 13.03 -4.67 -8.68
CA TYR A 46 13.74 -5.57 -9.58
C TYR A 46 14.10 -4.81 -10.84
N SER A 47 15.39 -4.71 -11.17
CA SER A 47 15.81 -4.12 -12.43
C SER A 47 15.90 -5.22 -13.50
N VAL A 48 15.16 -5.06 -14.59
CA VAL A 48 15.15 -5.96 -15.74
C VAL A 48 15.27 -5.18 -17.03
N GLN A 49 15.80 -5.82 -18.07
CA GLN A 49 15.82 -5.26 -19.41
C GLN A 49 14.71 -5.92 -20.24
N ILE A 50 13.77 -5.12 -20.77
CA ILE A 50 12.70 -5.57 -21.66
C ILE A 50 12.94 -4.96 -23.04
N GLY A 51 13.38 -5.78 -23.98
CA GLY A 51 13.90 -5.27 -25.26
C GLY A 51 15.14 -4.41 -25.03
N ASP A 52 15.09 -3.15 -25.47
CA ASP A 52 16.17 -2.17 -25.29
C ASP A 52 15.92 -1.21 -24.11
N ARG A 53 14.86 -1.42 -23.32
CA ARG A 53 14.51 -0.54 -22.20
C ARG A 53 14.91 -1.14 -20.86
N ASN A 54 15.46 -0.30 -19.99
CA ASN A 54 15.60 -0.64 -18.57
C ASN A 54 14.25 -0.44 -17.89
N CYS A 55 13.85 -1.43 -17.11
CA CYS A 55 12.59 -1.42 -16.38
C CYS A 55 12.86 -1.77 -14.92
N ASP A 56 12.49 -0.85 -14.03
CA ASP A 56 12.45 -1.11 -12.60
C ASP A 56 11.04 -1.56 -12.23
N VAL A 57 10.93 -2.71 -11.59
CA VAL A 57 9.66 -3.31 -11.18
C VAL A 57 9.62 -3.40 -9.66
N LEU A 58 8.77 -2.59 -9.04
CA LEU A 58 8.47 -2.68 -7.62
C LEU A 58 7.22 -3.55 -7.41
N ILE A 59 7.33 -4.52 -6.51
CA ILE A 59 6.20 -5.35 -6.08
C ILE A 59 5.95 -5.04 -4.61
N SER A 60 4.74 -4.60 -4.31
CA SER A 60 4.29 -4.23 -2.97
C SER A 60 3.00 -4.97 -2.64
N ASP A 61 2.78 -5.27 -1.36
CA ASP A 61 1.53 -5.86 -0.89
C ASP A 61 0.49 -4.75 -0.61
N GLU A 62 -0.77 -4.96 -1.00
CA GLU A 62 -1.84 -3.99 -0.75
C GLU A 62 -2.17 -3.84 0.74
N SER A 63 -1.85 -4.83 1.58
CA SER A 63 -1.94 -4.67 3.05
C SER A 63 -0.96 -3.63 3.61
N GLY A 64 -0.03 -3.10 2.81
CA GLY A 64 0.75 -1.91 3.15
C GLY A 64 -0.04 -0.60 3.09
N LYS A 65 -1.30 -0.62 2.69
CA LYS A 65 -2.19 0.55 2.55
C LYS A 65 -3.38 0.44 3.49
N ILE A 66 -4.09 1.56 3.69
CA ILE A 66 -5.32 1.61 4.49
C ILE A 66 -6.48 1.07 3.65
N ASN A 67 -7.15 0.01 4.10
CA ASN A 67 -8.36 -0.47 3.43
C ASN A 67 -9.56 0.37 3.84
N ILE A 68 -10.08 1.21 2.93
CA ILE A 68 -11.20 2.11 3.21
C ILE A 68 -12.51 1.35 3.49
N ASN A 69 -12.70 0.16 2.90
CA ASN A 69 -13.84 -0.73 3.17
C ASN A 69 -13.80 -1.39 4.57
N LYS A 70 -12.81 -1.06 5.40
CA LYS A 70 -12.63 -1.59 6.76
C LYS A 70 -12.59 -0.50 7.83
N ILE A 71 -12.80 0.76 7.44
CA ILE A 71 -12.96 1.85 8.38
C ILE A 71 -14.35 1.71 9.01
N THR A 72 -14.42 2.02 10.30
CA THR A 72 -15.61 1.97 11.15
C THR A 72 -15.59 3.16 12.09
N ASP A 73 -16.69 3.43 12.78
CA ASP A 73 -16.75 4.44 13.85
C ASP A 73 -15.63 4.31 14.87
N ASP A 74 -15.33 3.08 15.32
CA ASP A 74 -14.26 2.80 16.28
C ASP A 74 -12.86 3.21 15.78
N THR A 75 -12.69 3.34 14.46
CA THR A 75 -11.42 3.66 13.81
C THR A 75 -11.42 5.01 13.10
N LYS A 76 -12.50 5.80 13.20
CA LYS A 76 -12.61 7.08 12.50
C LYS A 76 -11.50 8.07 12.86
N ASP A 77 -11.18 8.17 14.16
CA ASP A 77 -10.10 9.06 14.65
C ASP A 77 -8.74 8.70 14.07
N ASN A 78 -8.52 7.42 13.74
CA ASN A 78 -7.29 6.97 13.12
C ASN A 78 -7.21 7.42 11.66
N PHE A 79 -8.33 7.42 10.94
CA PHE A 79 -8.38 7.91 9.57
C PHE A 79 -8.25 9.44 9.51
N VAL A 80 -8.88 10.17 10.43
CA VAL A 80 -8.68 11.62 10.60
C VAL A 80 -7.20 11.94 10.87
N LYS A 81 -6.53 11.18 11.74
CA LYS A 81 -5.07 11.32 11.98
C LYS A 81 -4.24 11.09 10.72
N PHE A 82 -4.62 10.12 9.88
CA PHE A 82 -3.96 9.89 8.60
C PHE A 82 -4.13 11.08 7.64
N LEU A 83 -5.36 11.58 7.49
CA LEU A 83 -5.67 12.70 6.60
C LEU A 83 -4.97 13.99 7.06
N THR A 84 -4.97 14.27 8.36
CA THR A 84 -4.25 15.42 8.93
C THR A 84 -2.74 15.28 8.80
N PHE A 85 -2.20 14.06 8.91
CA PHE A 85 -0.78 13.79 8.62
C PHE A 85 -0.44 14.12 7.15
N CYS A 86 -1.36 13.85 6.24
CA CYS A 86 -1.32 14.25 4.83
C CYS A 86 -1.59 15.75 4.61
N LYS A 87 -1.51 16.59 5.65
CA LYS A 87 -1.62 18.06 5.58
C LYS A 87 -3.01 18.61 5.27
N LEU A 88 -4.06 17.81 5.45
CA LEU A 88 -5.42 18.33 5.48
C LEU A 88 -5.66 19.03 6.83
N ASP A 89 -6.43 20.11 6.81
CA ASP A 89 -6.95 20.69 8.04
C ASP A 89 -7.95 19.73 8.71
N ILE A 90 -8.15 19.92 10.01
CA ILE A 90 -8.94 19.00 10.83
C ILE A 90 -10.40 18.90 10.35
N LEU A 91 -11.01 20.01 9.95
CA LEU A 91 -12.42 20.04 9.54
C LEU A 91 -12.61 19.31 8.21
N THR A 92 -11.70 19.50 7.26
CA THR A 92 -11.71 18.75 5.99
C THR A 92 -11.50 17.25 6.24
N ALA A 93 -10.58 16.88 7.13
CA ALA A 93 -10.33 15.49 7.47
C ALA A 93 -11.54 14.81 8.14
N GLU A 94 -12.20 15.49 9.08
CA GLU A 94 -13.44 15.03 9.72
C GLU A 94 -14.57 14.88 8.69
N THR A 95 -14.77 15.89 7.83
CA THR A 95 -15.78 15.86 6.77
C THR A 95 -15.61 14.66 5.84
N ILE A 96 -14.38 14.41 5.37
CA ILE A 96 -14.09 13.27 4.49
C ILE A 96 -14.30 11.95 5.23
N THR A 97 -13.91 11.87 6.50
CA THR A 97 -14.02 10.63 7.28
C THR A 97 -15.48 10.28 7.54
N ASP A 98 -16.26 11.24 8.02
CA ASP A 98 -17.69 11.09 8.27
C ASP A 98 -18.44 10.75 6.96
N SER A 99 -18.15 11.45 5.87
CA SER A 99 -18.80 11.20 4.58
C SER A 99 -18.38 9.86 3.95
N LEU A 100 -17.19 9.35 4.28
CA LEU A 100 -16.76 8.00 3.89
C LEU A 100 -17.51 6.92 4.65
N LEU A 101 -17.83 7.15 5.93
CA LEU A 101 -18.62 6.22 6.73
C LEU A 101 -20.06 6.15 6.21
N ASP A 102 -20.69 7.31 5.98
CA ASP A 102 -22.01 7.43 5.35
C ASP A 102 -22.04 6.72 3.98
N TRP A 103 -21.00 6.91 3.15
CA TRP A 103 -20.90 6.22 1.85
C TRP A 103 -20.92 4.68 1.96
N LEU A 104 -20.40 4.14 3.05
CA LEU A 104 -20.23 2.69 3.28
C LEU A 104 -21.44 2.04 3.93
N ASP A 105 -22.14 2.75 4.81
CA ASP A 105 -23.25 2.20 5.56
C ASP A 105 -24.51 2.07 4.69
N LYS A 106 -25.61 1.58 5.26
CA LYS A 106 -26.82 1.25 4.48
C LYS A 106 -27.99 2.16 4.78
N ASP A 107 -27.87 2.99 5.80
CA ASP A 107 -28.96 3.84 6.21
C ASP A 107 -28.86 5.21 5.52
N ASP A 108 -29.66 6.16 5.96
CA ASP A 108 -29.69 7.52 5.41
C ASP A 108 -29.38 8.54 6.53
N LEU A 109 -28.76 8.09 7.65
CA LEU A 109 -28.40 8.94 8.79
C LEU A 109 -26.97 9.44 8.62
N HIS A 110 -26.83 10.73 8.33
CA HIS A 110 -25.51 11.30 8.18
C HIS A 110 -24.80 11.51 9.53
N HIS A 111 -23.49 11.27 9.54
CA HIS A 111 -22.61 11.72 10.62
C HIS A 111 -22.57 13.26 10.71
N ILE A 112 -22.01 13.81 11.81
CA ILE A 112 -22.04 15.27 12.11
C ILE A 112 -21.55 16.11 10.91
N ASN A 113 -20.43 15.73 10.29
CA ASN A 113 -19.88 16.41 9.12
C ASN A 113 -20.12 15.64 7.81
N GLY A 114 -20.87 14.55 7.88
CA GLY A 114 -21.08 13.58 6.82
C GLY A 114 -21.94 14.07 5.66
N ALA A 115 -22.27 13.15 4.77
CA ALA A 115 -23.13 13.37 3.64
C ALA A 115 -23.84 12.08 3.22
N GLU A 116 -25.15 12.20 3.12
CA GLU A 116 -26.06 11.16 2.65
C GLU A 116 -26.76 11.58 1.35
N LYS A 117 -27.74 10.78 0.94
CA LYS A 117 -28.60 11.01 -0.23
C LYS A 117 -29.02 12.47 -0.45
N ASP A 118 -29.46 13.16 0.61
CA ASP A 118 -29.92 14.55 0.51
C ASP A 118 -28.82 15.51 0.04
N TYR A 119 -27.58 15.30 0.51
CA TYR A 119 -26.43 16.08 0.07
C TYR A 119 -26.13 15.79 -1.41
N TYR A 120 -25.96 14.53 -1.79
CA TYR A 120 -25.55 14.17 -3.14
C TYR A 120 -26.62 14.50 -4.20
N SER A 121 -27.90 14.42 -3.83
CA SER A 121 -29.02 14.83 -4.69
C SER A 121 -29.09 16.34 -4.94
N SER A 122 -28.46 17.14 -4.07
CA SER A 122 -28.45 18.61 -4.17
C SER A 122 -27.30 19.18 -5.01
N LEU A 123 -26.35 18.34 -5.43
CA LEU A 123 -25.19 18.76 -6.22
C LEU A 123 -25.60 19.22 -7.63
N PRO A 124 -24.79 20.07 -8.31
CA PRO A 124 -25.07 20.50 -9.68
C PRO A 124 -25.27 19.34 -10.66
N ASP A 125 -24.49 18.27 -10.47
CA ASP A 125 -24.63 16.98 -11.15
C ASP A 125 -24.99 15.93 -10.09
N PRO A 126 -26.29 15.69 -9.81
CA PRO A 126 -26.72 14.79 -8.76
C PRO A 126 -26.31 13.34 -8.98
N TYR A 127 -26.01 12.63 -7.90
CA TYR A 127 -25.83 11.18 -7.88
C TYR A 127 -26.27 10.61 -6.53
N GLU A 128 -26.35 9.28 -6.46
CA GLU A 128 -26.70 8.57 -5.23
C GLU A 128 -25.44 8.08 -4.53
N PRO A 129 -25.39 8.13 -3.19
CA PRO A 129 -24.35 7.42 -2.45
C PRO A 129 -24.44 5.90 -2.70
N LYS A 130 -23.31 5.20 -2.55
CA LYS A 130 -23.23 3.76 -2.83
C LYS A 130 -24.04 2.93 -1.83
N ASN A 131 -24.09 3.39 -0.59
CA ASN A 131 -24.60 2.69 0.58
C ASN A 131 -24.00 1.27 0.67
N GLY A 132 -22.68 1.21 0.50
CA GLY A 132 -21.95 -0.05 0.38
C GLY A 132 -20.47 0.09 0.08
N SER A 133 -19.79 -1.05 -0.01
CA SER A 133 -18.35 -1.10 -0.22
C SER A 133 -17.93 -0.45 -1.55
N PHE A 134 -16.80 0.26 -1.52
CA PHE A 134 -16.09 0.74 -2.69
C PHE A 134 -15.68 -0.43 -3.59
N GLU A 135 -15.97 -0.31 -4.89
CA GLU A 135 -15.60 -1.29 -5.92
C GLU A 135 -14.36 -0.86 -6.71
N SER A 136 -14.04 0.43 -6.66
CA SER A 136 -12.84 1.06 -7.20
C SER A 136 -12.28 2.07 -6.19
N ILE A 137 -10.99 2.40 -6.30
CA ILE A 137 -10.42 3.45 -5.44
C ILE A 137 -10.86 4.84 -5.92
N GLU A 138 -11.15 4.97 -7.21
CA GLU A 138 -11.63 6.19 -7.87
C GLU A 138 -12.96 6.69 -7.31
N GLU A 139 -13.82 5.81 -6.80
CA GLU A 139 -15.05 6.17 -6.09
C GLU A 139 -14.80 7.12 -4.91
N MET A 140 -13.59 7.13 -4.33
CA MET A 140 -13.24 8.10 -3.28
C MET A 140 -13.36 9.55 -3.75
N ALA A 141 -13.24 9.82 -5.07
CA ALA A 141 -13.44 11.16 -5.63
C ALA A 141 -14.91 11.64 -5.59
N LEU A 142 -15.86 10.73 -5.31
CA LEU A 142 -17.28 11.04 -5.16
C LEU A 142 -17.65 11.37 -3.71
N VAL A 143 -16.77 11.08 -2.75
CA VAL A 143 -17.01 11.35 -1.33
C VAL A 143 -16.89 12.85 -1.07
N LYS A 144 -17.86 13.41 -0.33
CA LYS A 144 -17.85 14.83 0.05
C LYS A 144 -16.52 15.24 0.69
N GLY A 145 -16.01 16.39 0.26
CA GLY A 145 -14.73 16.95 0.73
C GLY A 145 -13.50 16.44 -0.04
N VAL A 146 -13.62 15.38 -0.85
CA VAL A 146 -12.50 14.87 -1.65
C VAL A 146 -12.40 15.63 -2.96
N THR A 147 -11.55 16.65 -3.00
CA THR A 147 -11.20 17.34 -4.25
C THR A 147 -10.23 16.49 -5.09
N PRO A 148 -10.08 16.74 -6.41
CA PRO A 148 -9.08 16.05 -7.22
C PRO A 148 -7.66 16.15 -6.65
N HIS A 149 -7.29 17.30 -6.08
CA HIS A 149 -5.99 17.49 -5.44
C HIS A 149 -5.83 16.62 -4.18
N ILE A 150 -6.87 16.56 -3.34
CA ILE A 150 -6.87 15.70 -2.14
C ILE A 150 -6.80 14.23 -2.54
N PHE A 151 -7.59 13.81 -3.54
CA PHE A 151 -7.58 12.44 -4.04
C PHE A 151 -6.18 12.01 -4.49
N GLU A 152 -5.51 12.82 -5.32
CA GLU A 152 -4.15 12.52 -5.78
C GLU A 152 -3.13 12.45 -4.64
N MET A 153 -3.33 13.23 -3.58
CA MET A 153 -2.46 13.22 -2.40
C MET A 153 -2.64 11.95 -1.54
N ILE A 154 -3.86 11.40 -1.44
CA ILE A 154 -4.14 10.26 -0.54
C ILE A 154 -4.19 8.91 -1.26
N ARG A 155 -4.49 8.86 -2.56
CA ARG A 155 -4.79 7.62 -3.32
C ARG A 155 -3.73 6.53 -3.20
N GLU A 156 -2.45 6.90 -3.11
CA GLU A 156 -1.33 5.95 -3.03
C GLU A 156 -1.24 5.23 -1.68
N HIS A 157 -1.90 5.78 -0.65
CA HIS A 157 -1.93 5.25 0.71
C HIS A 157 -3.18 4.40 0.99
N LEU A 158 -4.13 4.37 0.05
CA LEU A 158 -5.43 3.72 0.21
C LEU A 158 -5.56 2.48 -0.68
N THR A 159 -6.41 1.56 -0.25
CA THR A 159 -6.81 0.39 -1.01
C THR A 159 -8.25 0.02 -0.67
N ILE A 160 -8.87 -0.81 -1.52
CA ILE A 160 -10.16 -1.45 -1.23
C ILE A 160 -9.99 -2.95 -0.88
N TYR A 161 -8.74 -3.43 -0.93
CA TYR A 161 -8.40 -4.85 -0.86
C TYR A 161 -7.79 -5.27 0.48
N GLY A 162 -7.95 -6.56 0.81
CA GLY A 162 -7.34 -7.16 2.00
C GLY A 162 -8.16 -7.02 3.29
N ALA A 163 -7.60 -7.50 4.40
CA ALA A 163 -8.33 -7.69 5.66
C ALA A 163 -8.39 -6.44 6.56
N GLY A 164 -7.74 -5.33 6.19
CA GLY A 164 -7.74 -4.08 6.96
C GLY A 164 -6.58 -3.92 7.96
N LYS A 165 -5.82 -4.98 8.28
CA LYS A 165 -4.58 -4.85 9.04
C LYS A 165 -3.43 -4.32 8.18
N ILE A 166 -2.60 -3.46 8.78
CA ILE A 166 -1.48 -2.78 8.13
C ILE A 166 -0.22 -3.65 8.21
N ASN A 167 0.34 -3.96 7.05
CA ASN A 167 1.55 -4.75 6.93
C ASN A 167 2.80 -3.89 7.13
N VAL A 168 3.50 -4.16 8.24
CA VAL A 168 4.66 -3.38 8.69
C VAL A 168 5.82 -3.41 7.69
N ASN A 169 5.86 -4.39 6.79
CA ASN A 169 6.91 -4.52 5.78
C ASN A 169 6.71 -3.60 4.56
N PHE A 170 5.48 -3.14 4.33
CA PHE A 170 5.12 -2.36 3.13
C PHE A 170 4.51 -0.99 3.42
N ALA A 171 3.99 -0.78 4.63
CA ALA A 171 3.39 0.49 5.01
C ALA A 171 4.34 1.69 4.88
N SER A 172 3.82 2.81 4.38
CA SER A 172 4.51 4.09 4.38
C SER A 172 4.41 4.75 5.75
N ARG A 173 5.14 5.86 5.94
CA ARG A 173 5.07 6.65 7.16
C ARG A 173 3.67 7.24 7.36
N GLU A 174 3.05 7.68 6.28
CA GLU A 174 1.70 8.22 6.24
C GLU A 174 0.69 7.13 6.63
N VAL A 175 0.80 5.90 6.08
CA VAL A 175 -0.09 4.80 6.49
C VAL A 175 0.09 4.46 7.98
N PHE A 176 1.32 4.50 8.50
CA PHE A 176 1.56 4.26 9.92
C PHE A 176 0.93 5.29 10.86
N SER A 177 0.64 6.52 10.41
CA SER A 177 -0.03 7.51 11.27
C SER A 177 -1.51 7.16 11.56
N SER A 178 -2.09 6.22 10.79
CA SER A 178 -3.40 5.62 11.09
C SER A 178 -3.35 4.54 12.18
N VAL A 179 -2.18 4.16 12.68
CA VAL A 179 -2.09 3.18 13.78
C VAL A 179 -2.19 3.92 15.12
N PRO A 180 -3.07 3.51 16.05
CA PRO A 180 -3.14 4.13 17.36
C PRO A 180 -1.77 4.18 18.07
N MET A 181 -1.48 5.30 18.73
CA MET A 181 -0.23 5.57 19.47
C MET A 181 1.04 5.67 18.60
N PHE A 182 0.96 5.46 17.29
CA PHE A 182 2.12 5.65 16.43
C PHE A 182 2.39 7.13 16.20
N THR A 183 3.66 7.50 16.37
CA THR A 183 4.19 8.82 16.00
C THR A 183 5.08 8.68 14.77
N SER A 184 5.50 9.82 14.20
CA SER A 184 6.48 9.86 13.11
C SER A 184 7.77 9.12 13.46
N GLU A 185 8.20 9.21 14.71
CA GLU A 185 9.43 8.59 15.22
C GLU A 185 9.30 7.07 15.28
N ILE A 186 8.15 6.55 15.72
CA ILE A 186 7.85 5.12 15.71
C ILE A 186 7.80 4.59 14.27
N ALA A 187 7.09 5.28 13.38
CA ALA A 187 6.99 4.92 11.97
C ALA A 187 8.38 4.85 11.32
N GLU A 188 9.22 5.88 11.55
CA GLU A 188 10.58 5.92 11.04
C GLU A 188 11.45 4.80 11.64
N ALA A 189 11.34 4.53 12.94
CA ALA A 189 12.06 3.44 13.58
C ALA A 189 11.74 2.07 12.95
N ILE A 190 10.46 1.78 12.66
CA ILE A 190 10.05 0.55 11.97
C ILE A 190 10.59 0.50 10.54
N ILE A 191 10.53 1.62 9.81
CA ILE A 191 11.06 1.73 8.44
C ILE A 191 12.58 1.50 8.43
N GLN A 192 13.31 2.08 9.38
CA GLN A 192 14.76 1.89 9.51
C GLN A 192 15.11 0.47 9.94
N PHE A 193 14.32 -0.12 10.84
CA PHE A 193 14.46 -1.51 11.23
C PHE A 193 14.39 -2.43 10.00
N ARG A 194 13.36 -2.28 9.15
CA ARG A 194 13.23 -3.11 7.95
C ARG A 194 14.24 -2.81 6.84
N LYS A 195 14.79 -1.58 6.79
CA LYS A 195 15.90 -1.23 5.89
C LYS A 195 17.21 -1.90 6.32
N LYS A 196 17.50 -1.91 7.62
CA LYS A 196 18.74 -2.44 8.19
C LYS A 196 18.76 -3.97 8.25
N TRP A 197 17.66 -4.58 8.68
CA TRP A 197 17.60 -6.01 8.98
C TRP A 197 16.78 -6.81 7.96
N GLY A 198 16.22 -6.15 6.95
CA GLY A 198 15.27 -6.74 6.02
C GLY A 198 13.86 -6.86 6.61
N SER A 199 12.95 -7.53 5.89
CA SER A 199 11.55 -7.65 6.31
C SER A 199 11.40 -8.30 7.69
N VAL A 200 10.54 -7.72 8.52
CA VAL A 200 10.10 -8.26 9.81
C VAL A 200 9.47 -9.64 9.58
N LYS A 201 10.06 -10.68 10.19
CA LYS A 201 9.61 -12.08 10.05
C LYS A 201 8.76 -12.57 11.22
N ARG A 202 8.85 -11.90 12.38
CA ARG A 202 8.03 -12.18 13.56
C ARG A 202 7.57 -10.85 14.12
N ILE A 203 6.26 -10.72 14.35
CA ILE A 203 5.69 -9.46 14.83
C ILE A 203 6.25 -9.07 16.21
N ASP A 204 6.55 -10.08 17.04
CA ASP A 204 7.17 -9.91 18.36
C ASP A 204 8.56 -9.27 18.31
N SER A 205 9.25 -9.33 17.16
CA SER A 205 10.54 -8.63 16.99
C SER A 205 10.41 -7.10 17.00
N LEU A 206 9.19 -6.57 16.89
CA LEU A 206 8.92 -5.14 17.09
C LEU A 206 8.73 -4.77 18.57
N LYS A 207 8.63 -5.74 19.49
CA LYS A 207 8.34 -5.47 20.90
C LYS A 207 9.43 -4.59 21.55
N ASP A 208 10.69 -4.97 21.38
CA ASP A 208 11.81 -4.21 21.95
C ASP A 208 11.93 -2.82 21.33
N LEU A 209 11.63 -2.69 20.03
CA LEU A 209 11.58 -1.41 19.34
C LEU A 209 10.47 -0.53 19.91
N LEU A 210 9.25 -1.04 19.99
CA LEU A 210 8.08 -0.29 20.47
C LEU A 210 8.19 0.06 21.96
N SER A 211 8.82 -0.79 22.76
CA SER A 211 9.05 -0.49 24.18
C SER A 211 9.93 0.73 24.43
N GLN A 212 10.83 1.07 23.49
CA GLN A 212 11.66 2.29 23.57
C GLN A 212 10.81 3.56 23.48
N PHE A 213 9.60 3.45 22.92
CA PHE A 213 8.62 4.53 22.81
C PHE A 213 7.51 4.43 23.85
N GLY A 214 7.69 3.61 24.90
CA GLY A 214 6.69 3.44 25.97
C GLY A 214 5.51 2.53 25.62
N ILE A 215 5.50 1.93 24.42
CA ILE A 215 4.45 0.99 24.03
C ILE A 215 4.76 -0.39 24.61
N VAL A 216 4.09 -0.73 25.71
CA VAL A 216 4.29 -1.98 26.45
C VAL A 216 2.96 -2.58 26.92
N GLY A 217 2.98 -3.81 27.43
CA GLY A 217 1.83 -4.44 28.09
C GLY A 217 0.55 -4.42 27.24
N LYS A 218 -0.53 -3.85 27.78
CA LYS A 218 -1.85 -3.79 27.12
C LYS A 218 -1.84 -2.95 25.84
N ASP A 219 -1.03 -1.89 25.79
CA ASP A 219 -0.97 -1.01 24.63
C ASP A 219 -0.29 -1.69 23.44
N TYR A 220 0.76 -2.47 23.71
CA TYR A 220 1.35 -3.35 22.71
C TYR A 220 0.31 -4.34 22.14
N GLN A 221 -0.48 -4.99 23.00
CA GLN A 221 -1.53 -5.91 22.55
C GLN A 221 -2.61 -5.22 21.71
N LYS A 222 -3.01 -4.00 22.08
CA LYS A 222 -3.96 -3.20 21.27
C LYS A 222 -3.41 -2.91 19.89
N ILE A 223 -2.14 -2.52 19.78
CA ILE A 223 -1.51 -2.22 18.48
C ILE A 223 -1.43 -3.45 17.57
N LEU A 224 -1.22 -4.65 18.13
CA LEU A 224 -1.22 -5.90 17.34
C LEU A 224 -2.56 -6.19 16.64
N ASN A 225 -3.66 -5.56 17.07
CA ASN A 225 -4.94 -5.66 16.35
C ASN A 225 -4.92 -4.91 15.02
N TYR A 226 -4.04 -3.92 14.86
CA TYR A 226 -3.91 -3.10 13.66
C TYR A 226 -2.79 -3.58 12.73
N LEU A 227 -1.83 -4.35 13.23
CA LEU A 227 -0.63 -4.72 12.48
C LEU A 227 -0.64 -6.16 11.99
N THR A 228 0.03 -6.39 10.86
CA THR A 228 0.34 -7.72 10.33
C THR A 228 1.74 -7.78 9.73
N ILE A 229 2.27 -8.98 9.58
CA ILE A 229 3.45 -9.29 8.75
C ILE A 229 3.11 -10.22 7.59
N SER A 230 1.86 -10.71 7.54
CA SER A 230 1.39 -11.62 6.51
C SER A 230 1.00 -10.84 5.27
N ASP A 231 1.57 -11.23 4.13
CA ASP A 231 1.18 -10.75 2.81
C ASP A 231 -0.30 -11.08 2.54
N SER A 232 -1.03 -10.15 1.95
CA SER A 232 -2.38 -10.39 1.48
C SER A 232 -2.37 -11.17 0.17
N ASN A 233 -3.55 -11.49 -0.36
CA ASN A 233 -3.69 -12.03 -1.71
C ASN A 233 -3.68 -10.95 -2.79
N TYR A 234 -3.42 -9.70 -2.44
CA TYR A 234 -3.47 -8.55 -3.34
C TYR A 234 -2.13 -7.84 -3.37
N MET A 235 -1.60 -7.66 -4.58
CA MET A 235 -0.30 -7.03 -4.78
C MET A 235 -0.39 -5.96 -5.84
N THR A 236 0.38 -4.90 -5.65
CA THR A 236 0.64 -3.91 -6.69
C THR A 236 1.98 -4.21 -7.34
N ILE A 237 1.98 -4.31 -8.66
CA ILE A 237 3.17 -4.29 -9.51
C ILE A 237 3.27 -2.91 -10.13
N HIS A 238 4.28 -2.15 -9.74
CA HIS A 238 4.61 -0.85 -10.33
C HIS A 238 5.86 -1.00 -11.20
N ALA A 239 5.67 -0.96 -12.52
CA ALA A 239 6.74 -1.02 -13.49
C ALA A 239 7.06 0.37 -14.01
N ILE A 240 8.33 0.74 -14.01
CA ILE A 240 8.83 2.02 -14.50
C ILE A 240 9.84 1.70 -15.60
N ALA A 241 9.47 1.98 -16.84
CA ALA A 241 10.34 1.82 -18.00
C ALA A 241 10.98 3.17 -18.36
N SER A 242 12.30 3.16 -18.54
CA SER A 242 13.07 4.33 -18.95
C SER A 242 13.89 4.07 -20.22
N SER A 243 13.92 5.07 -21.10
CA SER A 243 14.79 5.12 -22.28
C SER A 243 15.08 6.58 -22.60
N ASP A 244 16.35 6.99 -22.46
CA ASP A 244 17.01 8.29 -22.74
C ASP A 244 16.24 9.59 -22.40
N LYS A 245 15.01 9.76 -22.88
CA LYS A 245 14.14 10.94 -22.70
C LYS A 245 12.73 10.64 -22.20
N ILE A 246 12.31 9.36 -22.18
CA ILE A 246 10.94 8.94 -21.87
C ILE A 246 10.96 8.04 -20.65
N LYS A 247 10.12 8.38 -19.67
CA LYS A 247 9.81 7.55 -18.51
C LYS A 247 8.31 7.25 -18.55
N ASN A 248 7.96 5.97 -18.66
CA ASN A 248 6.58 5.52 -18.58
C ASN A 248 6.44 4.63 -17.35
N SER A 249 5.38 4.85 -16.57
CA SER A 249 4.97 3.96 -15.48
C SER A 249 3.74 3.16 -15.88
N TYR A 250 3.58 2.01 -15.25
CA TYR A 250 2.32 1.29 -15.20
C TYR A 250 2.19 0.66 -13.82
N LYS A 251 1.02 0.81 -13.20
CA LYS A 251 0.67 0.19 -11.95
C LYS A 251 -0.45 -0.83 -12.19
N ILE A 252 -0.24 -2.06 -11.76
CA ILE A 252 -1.22 -3.13 -11.92
C ILE A 252 -1.49 -3.74 -10.55
N VAL A 253 -2.75 -3.84 -10.18
CA VAL A 253 -3.16 -4.60 -9.00
C VAL A 253 -3.51 -6.01 -9.44
N ILE A 254 -2.94 -6.99 -8.76
CA ILE A 254 -3.17 -8.41 -9.01
C ILE A 254 -3.77 -9.07 -7.77
N GLN A 255 -4.70 -10.00 -8.00
CA GLN A 255 -5.13 -10.98 -7.02
C GLN A 255 -4.39 -12.30 -7.27
N LYS A 256 -3.58 -12.74 -6.31
CA LYS A 256 -2.94 -14.06 -6.33
C LYS A 256 -3.84 -15.11 -5.67
N SER A 257 -3.87 -16.30 -6.25
CA SER A 257 -4.33 -17.53 -5.62
C SER A 257 -3.18 -18.55 -5.61
N LEU A 258 -3.44 -19.76 -5.13
CA LEU A 258 -2.43 -20.83 -5.09
C LEU A 258 -1.85 -21.15 -6.48
N ASP A 259 -2.68 -21.09 -7.53
CA ASP A 259 -2.31 -21.56 -8.87
C ASP A 259 -2.37 -20.47 -9.95
N ASN A 260 -2.90 -19.28 -9.66
CA ASN A 260 -3.04 -18.22 -10.65
C ASN A 260 -2.84 -16.80 -10.09
N CYS A 261 -2.61 -15.85 -11.00
CA CYS A 261 -2.69 -14.42 -10.73
C CYS A 261 -3.70 -13.80 -11.71
N LYS A 262 -4.62 -12.99 -11.20
CA LYS A 262 -5.59 -12.23 -11.99
C LYS A 262 -5.28 -10.74 -11.89
N VAL A 263 -5.20 -10.04 -13.02
CA VAL A 263 -5.18 -8.57 -13.04
C VAL A 263 -6.58 -8.08 -12.69
N ILE A 264 -6.68 -7.25 -11.65
CA ILE A 264 -7.96 -6.70 -11.18
C ILE A 264 -8.09 -5.20 -11.40
N ALA A 265 -6.97 -4.48 -11.51
CA ALA A 265 -6.95 -3.07 -11.91
C ALA A 265 -5.63 -2.73 -12.61
N ALA A 266 -5.65 -1.73 -13.49
CA ALA A 266 -4.47 -1.22 -14.19
C ALA A 266 -4.56 0.30 -14.34
N TYR A 267 -3.46 0.99 -14.00
CA TYR A 267 -3.33 2.43 -14.04
C TYR A 267 -2.07 2.80 -14.84
N PRO A 268 -2.16 3.68 -15.85
CA PRO A 268 -0.99 4.24 -16.53
C PRO A 268 -0.22 5.22 -15.64
#